data_AF-A0AAP4PWI7-F1
#
_entry.id   AF-A0AAP4PWI7-F1
#
_cell.length_a   1.000
_cell.length_b   1.000
_cell.length_c   1.000
_cell.angle_alpha   90.00
_cell.angle_beta   90.00
_cell.angle_gamma   90.00
#
_symmetry.space_group_name_H-M   'P 1'
#
loop_
_entity.id
_entity.type
_entity.pdbx_description
1 polymer ?
#
loop_
_entity_poly.entity_id
_entity_poly.type
_entity_poly.pdbx_seq_one_letter_code
_entity_poly.pdbx_strand_id
1 'polypeptide(L)'
;MKKFGILILILILNTSLLASKLTEKEISEWGLIGVDKMFIENWRSQGVKTPNDAKKWLDAGETRVSISQWKNINITNPDDAIKWKKTKLNFKDIQKALKVKLTAEILDMWYKEGILFEETIVYYTRRINNLEDAKKWKTFNIKNDQDFENLFRNNINSLSEMEKWANLGLSLSDINKWKYYNVNNPNDVEKWINLGITLKNIKEIKDWQQVGLNNFEEIKKWKSINFYPENVKYYTNKGYSYETISPWIELGINPKEIEKFISIGIKTPNEAQIWTNNKIYSADTIKYSIEELNINNPEELKKWFDLGISSSEIKEWKNLGINIAHEANEWKKVEDISNINRWLKAGVNNPEEVKIWKNDNVTYLEISLVKEGNLTIEKIRKWREYDNYPIYMIVALEKGGFKEPEEYLPYKNINYEHAIKLKEWGIIKPNKLIKSMSKTNKVLKNEFYFKDKETFISSYETLKGVCEEIVDMQYFVEIDMSQNKNRCFVFLGTMFQRLDDKNIFGKVTQKGIVEGNGNRAFYVEKFNGEWLENKTKLGIIKGNGSYSYESKYGTRVIPQGEVLLLREFNIF
;
A
#
# COMPACT_ATOMS: atom_id res chain seq x y z
N MET A 1 -84.26 28.76 -103.52
CA MET A 1 -83.64 27.45 -103.83
C MET A 1 -82.62 27.63 -104.95
N LYS A 2 -81.31 27.58 -104.60
CA LYS A 2 -80.07 27.72 -105.42
C LYS A 2 -79.14 28.77 -104.80
N LYS A 3 -78.51 28.44 -103.66
CA LYS A 3 -77.29 29.11 -103.14
C LYS A 3 -76.58 28.34 -102.01
N PHE A 4 -76.97 27.09 -101.75
CA PHE A 4 -76.35 26.22 -100.74
C PHE A 4 -75.47 25.09 -101.31
N GLY A 5 -75.32 25.00 -102.63
CA GLY A 5 -74.63 23.89 -103.31
C GLY A 5 -73.13 24.08 -103.61
N ILE A 6 -72.54 25.25 -103.31
CA ILE A 6 -71.14 25.54 -103.69
C ILE A 6 -70.19 25.54 -102.49
N LEU A 7 -70.68 25.71 -101.25
CA LEU A 7 -69.82 25.80 -100.07
C LEU A 7 -69.40 24.43 -99.50
N ILE A 8 -70.18 23.36 -99.74
CA ILE A 8 -69.88 22.02 -99.22
C ILE A 8 -68.88 21.26 -100.12
N LEU A 9 -68.76 21.62 -101.41
CA LEU A 9 -67.73 21.03 -102.28
C LEU A 9 -66.32 21.56 -101.97
N ILE A 10 -66.19 22.78 -101.43
CA ILE A 10 -64.88 23.36 -101.06
C ILE A 10 -64.37 22.80 -99.72
N LEU A 11 -65.25 22.35 -98.83
CA LEU A 11 -64.87 21.81 -97.51
C LEU A 11 -64.52 20.30 -97.54
N ILE A 12 -65.07 19.53 -98.48
CA ILE A 12 -64.72 18.10 -98.65
C ILE A 12 -63.45 17.92 -99.52
N LEU A 13 -63.07 18.93 -100.32
CA LEU A 13 -61.80 18.93 -101.05
C LEU A 13 -60.59 19.41 -100.22
N ASN A 14 -60.81 20.02 -99.05
CA ASN A 14 -59.72 20.58 -98.23
C ASN A 14 -59.26 19.68 -97.06
N THR A 15 -59.95 18.57 -96.79
CA THR A 15 -59.52 17.58 -95.78
C THR A 15 -58.79 16.37 -96.36
N SER A 16 -58.75 16.22 -97.69
CA SER A 16 -57.93 15.22 -98.39
C SER A 16 -56.67 15.79 -99.08
N LEU A 17 -56.38 17.09 -98.91
CA LEU A 17 -55.30 17.81 -99.62
C LEU A 17 -54.27 18.49 -98.72
N LEU A 18 -54.24 18.13 -97.44
CA LEU A 18 -53.17 18.47 -96.49
C LEU A 18 -52.54 17.23 -95.85
N ALA A 19 -52.52 16.11 -96.57
CA ALA A 19 -51.31 15.29 -96.52
C ALA A 19 -50.27 16.10 -97.30
N SER A 20 -49.43 16.89 -96.61
CA SER A 20 -48.27 17.47 -97.27
C SER A 20 -47.52 16.31 -97.87
N LYS A 21 -47.66 16.14 -99.19
CA LYS A 21 -47.18 14.95 -99.88
C LYS A 21 -45.68 15.00 -99.73
N LEU A 22 -45.15 14.22 -98.78
CA LEU A 22 -43.72 14.15 -98.52
C LEU A 22 -43.04 13.98 -99.86
N THR A 23 -42.24 14.98 -100.25
CA THR A 23 -41.61 14.95 -101.56
C THR A 23 -40.65 13.77 -101.60
N GLU A 24 -40.43 13.17 -102.78
CA GLU A 24 -39.45 12.06 -102.89
C GLU A 24 -38.08 12.48 -102.34
N LYS A 25 -37.72 13.76 -102.53
CA LYS A 25 -36.52 14.37 -101.95
C LYS A 25 -36.53 14.35 -100.41
N GLU A 26 -37.60 14.82 -99.77
CA GLU A 26 -37.70 14.79 -98.30
C GLU A 26 -37.70 13.34 -97.78
N ILE A 27 -38.46 12.43 -98.40
CA ILE A 27 -38.48 11.01 -98.00
C ILE A 27 -37.07 10.43 -98.07
N SER A 28 -36.32 10.75 -99.13
CA SER A 28 -34.92 10.36 -99.28
C SER A 28 -34.05 10.96 -98.18
N GLU A 29 -34.20 12.25 -97.85
CA GLU A 29 -33.41 12.94 -96.81
C GLU A 29 -33.66 12.36 -95.40
N TRP A 30 -34.90 12.01 -95.06
CA TRP A 30 -35.25 11.32 -93.81
C TRP A 30 -34.82 9.84 -93.82
N GLY A 31 -34.89 9.18 -94.97
CA GLY A 31 -34.43 7.80 -95.13
C GLY A 31 -32.92 7.65 -94.95
N LEU A 32 -32.13 8.63 -95.42
CA LEU A 32 -30.66 8.66 -95.28
C LEU A 32 -30.17 8.69 -93.83
N ILE A 33 -31.01 9.11 -92.88
CA ILE A 33 -30.71 9.13 -91.45
C ILE A 33 -31.39 7.97 -90.70
N GLY A 34 -32.00 7.02 -91.42
CA GLY A 34 -32.63 5.84 -90.85
C GLY A 34 -34.07 6.04 -90.33
N VAL A 35 -34.76 7.10 -90.75
CA VAL A 35 -36.19 7.29 -90.43
C VAL A 35 -37.05 6.75 -91.58
N ASP A 36 -37.85 5.72 -91.28
CA ASP A 36 -38.81 5.17 -92.24
C ASP A 36 -39.89 6.22 -92.60
N LYS A 37 -40.29 6.25 -93.88
CA LYS A 37 -41.37 7.07 -94.41
C LYS A 37 -42.62 7.03 -93.53
N MET A 38 -42.99 5.85 -93.01
CA MET A 38 -44.19 5.71 -92.17
C MET A 38 -44.10 6.46 -90.83
N PHE A 39 -42.89 6.82 -90.38
CA PHE A 39 -42.66 7.52 -89.11
C PHE A 39 -42.38 9.02 -89.27
N ILE A 40 -42.17 9.55 -90.48
CA ILE A 40 -41.81 10.97 -90.68
C ILE A 40 -42.86 11.91 -90.08
N GLU A 41 -44.15 11.63 -90.29
CA GLU A 41 -45.23 12.43 -89.70
C GLU A 41 -45.32 12.27 -88.16
N ASN A 42 -44.85 11.15 -87.61
CA ASN A 42 -44.74 10.96 -86.16
C ASN A 42 -43.61 11.83 -85.58
N TRP A 43 -42.46 11.94 -86.24
CA TRP A 43 -41.39 12.86 -85.85
C TRP A 43 -41.82 14.33 -85.95
N ARG A 44 -42.53 14.70 -87.04
CA ARG A 44 -43.08 16.04 -87.23
C ARG A 44 -44.14 16.41 -86.19
N SER A 45 -45.03 15.49 -85.82
CA SER A 45 -46.02 15.74 -84.76
C SER A 45 -45.39 15.89 -83.37
N GLN A 46 -44.24 15.25 -83.16
CA GLN A 46 -43.34 15.51 -82.03
C GLN A 46 -42.48 16.75 -82.23
N GLY A 47 -42.82 17.67 -83.14
CA GLY A 47 -42.19 18.97 -83.38
C GLY A 47 -40.76 18.94 -83.91
N VAL A 48 -40.29 17.81 -84.43
CA VAL A 48 -39.02 17.69 -85.15
C VAL A 48 -39.27 18.03 -86.62
N LYS A 49 -38.85 19.22 -87.04
CA LYS A 49 -39.30 19.80 -88.32
C LYS A 49 -38.45 19.37 -89.51
N THR A 50 -37.17 19.07 -89.29
CA THR A 50 -36.21 18.80 -90.36
C THR A 50 -35.54 17.43 -90.19
N PRO A 51 -35.09 16.79 -91.29
CA PRO A 51 -34.23 15.61 -91.21
C PRO A 51 -33.00 15.87 -90.33
N ASN A 52 -32.40 17.06 -90.42
CA ASN A 52 -31.22 17.40 -89.62
C ASN A 52 -31.52 17.45 -88.11
N ASP A 53 -32.68 17.97 -87.69
CA ASP A 53 -33.11 17.94 -86.29
C ASP A 53 -33.39 16.51 -85.81
N ALA A 54 -34.01 15.69 -86.67
CA ALA A 54 -34.25 14.27 -86.37
C ALA A 54 -32.94 13.49 -86.24
N LYS A 55 -31.98 13.78 -87.11
CA LYS A 55 -30.63 13.23 -87.04
C LYS A 55 -29.98 13.55 -85.71
N LYS A 56 -30.07 14.79 -85.19
CA LYS A 56 -29.53 15.14 -83.87
C LYS A 56 -30.14 14.35 -82.72
N TRP A 57 -31.45 14.11 -82.73
CA TRP A 57 -32.11 13.26 -81.74
C TRP A 57 -31.72 11.78 -81.88
N LEU A 58 -31.57 11.28 -83.11
CA LEU A 58 -31.09 9.91 -83.37
C LEU A 58 -29.64 9.73 -82.94
N ASP A 59 -28.77 10.70 -83.24
CA ASP A 59 -27.36 10.73 -82.81
C ASP A 59 -27.25 10.83 -81.27
N ALA A 60 -28.24 11.43 -80.61
CA ALA A 60 -28.39 11.40 -79.15
C ALA A 60 -28.85 10.03 -78.60
N GLY A 61 -29.15 9.06 -79.47
CA GLY A 61 -29.68 7.75 -79.12
C GLY A 61 -31.13 7.77 -78.66
N GLU A 62 -31.92 8.75 -79.13
CA GLU A 62 -33.35 8.88 -78.83
C GLU A 62 -34.20 8.34 -79.97
N THR A 63 -35.43 7.92 -79.64
CA THR A 63 -36.41 7.44 -80.60
C THR A 63 -37.60 8.40 -80.66
N ARG A 64 -38.43 8.24 -81.69
CA ARG A 64 -39.71 8.97 -81.80
C ARG A 64 -40.59 8.89 -80.55
N VAL A 65 -40.52 7.78 -79.80
CA VAL A 65 -41.32 7.57 -78.57
C VAL A 65 -40.72 8.37 -77.41
N SER A 66 -39.40 8.34 -77.24
CA SER A 66 -38.74 8.99 -76.11
C SER A 66 -38.65 10.52 -76.25
N ILE A 67 -38.73 11.07 -77.46
CA ILE A 67 -38.85 12.53 -77.69
C ILE A 67 -40.07 13.12 -76.99
N SER A 68 -41.20 12.42 -77.01
CA SER A 68 -42.40 12.87 -76.31
C SER A 68 -42.17 13.02 -74.80
N GLN A 69 -41.33 12.15 -74.21
CA GLN A 69 -40.98 12.18 -72.79
C GLN A 69 -40.08 13.37 -72.45
N TRP A 70 -39.10 13.70 -73.29
CA TRP A 70 -38.26 14.92 -73.14
C TRP A 70 -39.10 16.19 -73.22
N LYS A 71 -40.05 16.25 -74.15
CA LYS A 71 -40.94 17.40 -74.30
C LYS A 71 -41.88 17.58 -73.13
N ASN A 72 -42.40 16.49 -72.56
CA ASN A 72 -43.26 16.53 -71.38
C ASN A 72 -42.55 17.13 -70.15
N ILE A 73 -41.22 17.15 -70.12
CA ILE A 73 -40.41 17.83 -69.09
C ILE A 73 -39.80 19.15 -69.59
N ASN A 74 -40.31 19.73 -70.67
CA ASN A 74 -39.88 20.99 -71.28
C ASN A 74 -38.46 21.01 -71.87
N ILE A 75 -37.89 19.86 -72.23
CA ILE A 75 -36.64 19.77 -73.00
C ILE A 75 -37.00 19.58 -74.48
N THR A 76 -36.80 20.63 -75.27
CA THR A 76 -37.14 20.66 -76.70
C THR A 76 -35.93 20.63 -77.62
N ASN A 77 -34.72 20.84 -77.08
CA ASN A 77 -33.46 20.83 -77.80
C ASN A 77 -32.74 19.48 -77.63
N PRO A 78 -32.37 18.77 -78.71
CA PRO A 78 -31.60 17.52 -78.63
C PRO A 78 -30.26 17.69 -77.90
N ASP A 79 -29.60 18.86 -78.01
CA ASP A 79 -28.31 19.11 -77.34
C ASP A 79 -28.47 19.11 -75.81
N ASP A 80 -29.60 19.61 -75.30
CA ASP A 80 -29.92 19.59 -73.87
C ASP A 80 -30.28 18.17 -73.40
N ALA A 81 -31.00 17.40 -74.22
CA ALA A 81 -31.28 15.99 -73.92
C ALA A 81 -29.99 15.18 -73.82
N ILE A 82 -29.02 15.38 -74.72
CA ILE A 82 -27.70 14.73 -74.65
C ILE A 82 -27.00 15.01 -73.32
N LYS A 83 -27.03 16.27 -72.86
CA LYS A 83 -26.41 16.66 -71.59
C LYS A 83 -27.09 16.00 -70.40
N TRP A 84 -28.43 15.97 -70.36
CA TRP A 84 -29.16 15.30 -69.30
C TRP A 84 -28.99 13.78 -69.31
N LYS A 85 -28.86 13.14 -70.47
CA LYS A 85 -28.57 11.69 -70.53
C LYS A 85 -27.24 11.33 -69.87
N LYS A 86 -26.22 12.19 -69.97
CA LYS A 86 -24.91 11.96 -69.36
C LYS A 86 -24.98 11.86 -67.83
N THR A 87 -26.00 12.47 -67.19
CA THR A 87 -26.21 12.41 -65.74
C THR A 87 -26.80 11.08 -65.27
N LYS A 88 -27.31 10.24 -66.20
CA LYS A 88 -27.97 8.96 -65.94
C LYS A 88 -29.21 9.05 -65.04
N LEU A 89 -29.77 10.24 -64.85
CA LEU A 89 -31.01 10.44 -64.11
C LEU A 89 -32.22 9.96 -64.92
N ASN A 90 -33.28 9.55 -64.21
CA ASN A 90 -34.58 9.29 -64.84
C ASN A 90 -35.34 10.61 -65.12
N PHE A 91 -36.36 10.55 -65.97
CA PHE A 91 -37.17 11.73 -66.34
C PHE A 91 -37.80 12.45 -65.15
N LYS A 92 -38.19 11.74 -64.09
CA LYS A 92 -38.81 12.33 -62.90
C LYS A 92 -37.80 13.20 -62.13
N ASP A 93 -36.57 12.73 -62.00
CA ASP A 93 -35.49 13.46 -61.33
C ASP A 93 -35.00 14.64 -62.17
N ILE A 94 -34.92 14.49 -63.50
CA ILE A 94 -34.66 15.62 -64.41
C ILE A 94 -35.76 16.69 -64.25
N GLN A 95 -37.03 16.28 -64.20
CA GLN A 95 -38.13 17.21 -63.97
C GLN A 95 -38.03 17.94 -62.62
N LYS A 96 -37.59 17.26 -61.55
CA LYS A 96 -37.32 17.92 -60.25
C LYS A 96 -36.21 18.97 -60.39
N ALA A 97 -35.12 18.63 -61.06
CA ALA A 97 -33.99 19.54 -61.31
C ALA A 97 -34.43 20.81 -62.06
N LEU A 98 -35.21 20.63 -63.12
CA LEU A 98 -35.70 21.75 -63.94
C LEU A 98 -36.63 22.68 -63.14
N LYS A 99 -37.44 22.16 -62.21
CA LYS A 99 -38.29 22.99 -61.34
C LYS A 99 -37.50 23.96 -60.47
N VAL A 100 -36.29 23.59 -60.05
CA VAL A 100 -35.38 24.45 -59.26
C VAL A 100 -34.37 25.20 -60.14
N LYS A 101 -34.57 25.20 -61.47
CA LYS A 101 -33.69 25.85 -62.46
C LYS A 101 -32.25 25.29 -62.48
N LEU A 102 -32.07 24.02 -62.13
CA LEU A 102 -30.79 23.32 -62.22
C LEU A 102 -30.53 22.86 -63.66
N THR A 103 -29.31 23.05 -64.17
CA THR A 103 -28.88 22.53 -65.48
C THR A 103 -28.06 21.26 -65.34
N ALA A 104 -27.96 20.47 -66.42
CA ALA A 104 -27.17 19.25 -66.45
C ALA A 104 -25.67 19.50 -66.17
N GLU A 105 -25.13 20.62 -66.66
CA GLU A 105 -23.72 20.99 -66.46
C GLU A 105 -23.42 21.31 -65.00
N ILE A 106 -24.32 22.04 -64.32
CA ILE A 106 -24.16 22.35 -62.91
C ILE A 106 -24.22 21.07 -62.09
N LEU A 107 -25.18 20.19 -62.39
CA LEU A 107 -25.30 18.90 -61.69
C LEU A 107 -24.04 18.04 -61.89
N ASP A 108 -23.52 17.94 -63.11
CA ASP A 108 -22.27 17.22 -63.40
C ASP A 108 -21.08 17.82 -62.63
N MET A 109 -20.99 19.14 -62.58
CA MET A 109 -19.96 19.86 -61.82
C MET A 109 -20.05 19.56 -60.30
N TRP A 110 -21.25 19.62 -59.72
CA TRP A 110 -21.46 19.39 -58.29
C TRP A 110 -21.25 17.91 -57.92
N TYR A 111 -21.66 17.00 -58.81
CA TYR A 111 -21.45 15.57 -58.65
C TYR A 111 -19.96 15.18 -58.66
N LYS A 112 -19.13 15.85 -59.48
CA LYS A 112 -17.66 15.67 -59.47
C LYS A 112 -17.01 16.08 -58.16
N GLU A 113 -17.58 17.05 -57.45
CA GLU A 113 -17.21 17.42 -56.08
C GLU A 113 -17.88 16.52 -55.00
N GLY A 114 -18.53 15.45 -55.46
CA GLY A 114 -19.19 14.44 -54.65
C GLY A 114 -20.55 14.85 -54.10
N ILE A 115 -21.10 16.02 -54.44
CA ILE A 115 -22.43 16.46 -53.98
C ILE A 115 -23.48 15.65 -54.74
N LEU A 116 -24.29 14.89 -54.01
CA LEU A 116 -25.27 14.00 -54.61
C LEU A 116 -26.44 14.78 -55.22
N PHE A 117 -27.19 14.13 -56.12
CA PHE A 117 -28.35 14.74 -56.76
C PHE A 117 -29.37 15.27 -55.74
N GLU A 118 -29.74 14.47 -54.74
CA GLU A 118 -30.72 14.87 -53.72
C GLU A 118 -30.19 16.05 -52.86
N GLU A 119 -28.90 16.07 -52.52
CA GLU A 119 -28.26 17.20 -51.82
C GLU A 119 -28.32 18.48 -52.68
N THR A 120 -28.03 18.35 -53.98
CA THR A 120 -28.07 19.45 -54.95
C THR A 120 -29.47 20.07 -55.05
N ILE A 121 -30.51 19.24 -55.11
CA ILE A 121 -31.90 19.69 -55.15
C ILE A 121 -32.26 20.49 -53.89
N VAL A 122 -31.85 20.00 -52.71
CA VAL A 122 -32.10 20.68 -51.43
C VAL A 122 -31.40 22.03 -51.40
N TYR A 123 -30.12 22.11 -51.75
CA TYR A 123 -29.36 23.36 -51.79
C TYR A 123 -29.97 24.39 -52.75
N TYR A 124 -30.33 23.99 -53.97
CA TYR A 124 -30.99 24.87 -54.93
C TYR A 124 -32.38 25.35 -54.45
N THR A 125 -33.13 24.49 -53.77
CA THR A 125 -34.42 24.87 -53.16
C THR A 125 -34.24 25.94 -52.09
N ARG A 126 -33.13 25.88 -51.34
CA ARG A 126 -32.75 26.87 -50.32
C ARG A 126 -31.96 28.06 -50.88
N ARG A 127 -31.89 28.22 -52.20
CA ARG A 127 -31.19 29.30 -52.92
C ARG A 127 -29.66 29.31 -52.71
N ILE A 128 -29.09 28.17 -52.31
CA ILE A 128 -27.65 27.96 -52.28
C ILE A 128 -27.27 27.54 -53.70
N ASN A 129 -26.97 28.53 -54.55
CA ASN A 129 -26.77 28.33 -55.99
C ASN A 129 -25.29 28.35 -56.39
N ASN A 130 -24.37 28.51 -55.43
CA ASN A 130 -22.94 28.49 -55.66
C ASN A 130 -22.31 27.24 -55.04
N LEU A 131 -21.34 26.68 -55.75
CA LEU A 131 -20.71 25.41 -55.39
C LEU A 131 -19.93 25.49 -54.07
N GLU A 132 -19.30 26.63 -53.78
CA GLU A 132 -18.45 26.77 -52.59
C GLU A 132 -19.27 26.74 -51.29
N ASP A 133 -20.39 27.47 -51.24
CA ASP A 133 -21.31 27.40 -50.11
C ASP A 133 -21.91 26.01 -49.96
N ALA A 134 -22.27 25.36 -51.07
CA ALA A 134 -22.78 23.98 -51.05
C ALA A 134 -21.74 23.00 -50.48
N LYS A 135 -20.46 23.14 -50.85
CA LYS A 135 -19.36 22.36 -50.27
C LYS A 135 -19.26 22.61 -48.77
N LYS A 136 -19.31 23.87 -48.32
CA LYS A 136 -19.28 24.21 -46.89
C LYS A 136 -20.44 23.59 -46.11
N TRP A 137 -21.68 23.75 -46.57
CA TRP A 137 -22.86 23.12 -45.95
C TRP A 137 -22.71 21.60 -45.87
N LYS A 138 -22.18 20.97 -46.93
CA LYS A 138 -21.90 19.54 -46.93
C LYS A 138 -20.83 19.14 -45.93
N THR A 139 -19.77 19.93 -45.75
CA THR A 139 -18.75 19.66 -44.73
C THR A 139 -19.31 19.72 -43.31
N PHE A 140 -20.34 20.54 -43.09
CA PHE A 140 -21.10 20.59 -41.82
C PHE A 140 -22.13 19.46 -41.69
N ASN A 141 -22.15 18.51 -42.64
CA ASN A 141 -23.09 17.41 -42.73
C ASN A 141 -24.56 17.87 -42.83
N ILE A 142 -24.81 19.02 -43.45
CA ILE A 142 -26.16 19.56 -43.71
C ILE A 142 -26.50 19.20 -45.16
N LYS A 143 -27.33 18.18 -45.35
CA LYS A 143 -27.52 17.52 -46.67
C LYS A 143 -28.97 17.43 -47.11
N ASN A 144 -29.91 17.49 -46.18
CA ASN A 144 -31.33 17.34 -46.45
C ASN A 144 -32.17 18.47 -45.81
N ASP A 145 -33.46 18.53 -46.15
CA ASP A 145 -34.36 19.55 -45.61
C ASP A 145 -34.48 19.48 -44.08
N GLN A 146 -34.44 18.29 -43.48
CA GLN A 146 -34.52 18.13 -42.03
C GLN A 146 -33.32 18.78 -41.32
N ASP A 147 -32.13 18.72 -41.90
CA ASP A 147 -30.94 19.39 -41.37
C ASP A 147 -31.11 20.91 -41.38
N PHE A 148 -31.65 21.48 -42.48
CA PHE A 148 -31.94 22.91 -42.57
C PHE A 148 -33.06 23.36 -41.61
N GLU A 149 -34.11 22.57 -41.45
CA GLU A 149 -35.15 22.85 -40.44
C GLU A 149 -34.58 22.81 -39.03
N ASN A 150 -33.65 21.88 -38.75
CA ASN A 150 -32.96 21.81 -37.47
C ASN A 150 -32.07 23.04 -37.24
N LEU A 151 -31.38 23.55 -38.26
CA LEU A 151 -30.63 24.81 -38.17
C LEU A 151 -31.54 25.99 -37.82
N PHE A 152 -32.68 26.11 -38.52
CA PHE A 152 -33.65 27.17 -38.28
C PHE A 152 -34.24 27.12 -36.86
N ARG A 153 -34.59 25.93 -36.36
CA ARG A 153 -35.02 25.73 -34.96
C ARG A 153 -33.97 26.16 -33.94
N ASN A 154 -32.69 26.07 -34.32
CA ASN A 154 -31.57 26.53 -33.52
C ASN A 154 -31.22 27.99 -33.80
N ASN A 155 -32.06 28.77 -34.48
CA ASN A 155 -31.77 30.15 -34.86
C ASN A 155 -30.48 30.33 -35.67
N ILE A 156 -29.99 29.29 -36.36
CA ILE A 156 -28.81 29.37 -37.23
C ILE A 156 -29.30 29.68 -38.65
N ASN A 157 -29.24 30.97 -39.01
CA ASN A 157 -29.92 31.46 -40.21
C ASN A 157 -28.95 31.81 -41.35
N SER A 158 -27.64 31.63 -41.16
CA SER A 158 -26.63 31.95 -42.17
C SER A 158 -25.48 30.97 -42.17
N LEU A 159 -24.81 30.86 -43.32
CA LEU A 159 -23.59 30.07 -43.46
C LEU A 159 -22.48 30.59 -42.53
N SER A 160 -22.32 31.91 -42.43
CA SER A 160 -21.33 32.54 -41.54
C SER A 160 -21.55 32.22 -40.07
N GLU A 161 -22.82 32.12 -39.63
CA GLU A 161 -23.12 31.69 -38.28
C GLU A 161 -22.77 30.20 -38.07
N MET A 162 -23.12 29.33 -39.01
CA MET A 162 -22.76 27.91 -38.92
C MET A 162 -21.23 27.71 -38.94
N GLU A 163 -20.49 28.49 -39.71
CA GLU A 163 -19.02 28.49 -39.72
C GLU A 163 -18.45 28.78 -38.33
N LYS A 164 -19.02 29.74 -37.59
CA LYS A 164 -18.58 30.03 -36.21
C LYS A 164 -18.75 28.82 -35.29
N TRP A 165 -19.89 28.13 -35.38
CA TRP A 165 -20.13 26.90 -34.61
C TRP A 165 -19.20 25.76 -35.03
N ALA A 166 -18.99 25.59 -36.33
CA ALA A 166 -18.12 24.56 -36.89
C ALA A 166 -16.64 24.79 -36.55
N ASN A 167 -16.18 26.04 -36.48
CA ASN A 167 -14.82 26.39 -36.05
C ASN A 167 -14.54 26.02 -34.59
N LEU A 168 -15.59 25.89 -33.77
CA LEU A 168 -15.50 25.35 -32.41
C LEU A 168 -15.51 23.80 -32.38
N GLY A 169 -15.53 23.15 -33.55
CA GLY A 169 -15.60 21.70 -33.71
C GLY A 169 -16.98 21.12 -33.40
N LEU A 170 -18.04 21.93 -33.41
CA LEU A 170 -19.37 21.51 -32.98
C LEU A 170 -20.25 21.10 -34.16
N SER A 171 -20.83 19.90 -34.07
CA SER A 171 -21.89 19.46 -34.98
C SER A 171 -23.24 20.06 -34.60
N LEU A 172 -24.23 19.99 -35.49
CA LEU A 172 -25.60 20.45 -35.20
C LEU A 172 -26.20 19.79 -33.95
N SER A 173 -25.88 18.51 -33.70
CA SER A 173 -26.31 17.82 -32.48
C SER A 173 -25.67 18.41 -31.21
N ASP A 174 -24.45 18.93 -31.32
CA ASP A 174 -23.74 19.50 -30.18
C ASP A 174 -24.26 20.90 -29.86
N ILE A 175 -24.59 21.69 -30.88
CA ILE A 175 -25.21 23.01 -30.72
C ILE A 175 -26.52 22.91 -29.93
N ASN A 176 -27.36 21.93 -30.26
CA ASN A 176 -28.60 21.65 -29.52
C ASN A 176 -28.34 21.43 -28.02
N LYS A 177 -27.26 20.70 -27.68
CA LYS A 177 -26.89 20.45 -26.28
C LYS A 177 -26.46 21.75 -25.59
N TRP A 178 -25.65 22.59 -26.23
CA TRP A 178 -25.26 23.89 -25.67
C TRP A 178 -26.45 24.82 -25.42
N LYS A 179 -27.40 24.87 -26.36
CA LYS A 179 -28.62 25.67 -26.20
C LYS A 179 -29.54 25.17 -25.08
N TYR A 180 -29.60 23.86 -24.85
CA TYR A 180 -30.31 23.31 -23.70
C TYR A 180 -29.80 23.82 -22.34
N TYR A 181 -28.52 24.20 -22.26
CA TYR A 181 -27.91 24.84 -21.10
C TYR A 181 -27.89 26.38 -21.19
N ASN A 182 -28.78 26.96 -22.01
CA ASN A 182 -28.92 28.40 -22.24
C ASN A 182 -27.68 29.09 -22.83
N VAL A 183 -26.76 28.35 -23.47
CA VAL A 183 -25.62 28.94 -24.20
C VAL A 183 -25.98 29.06 -25.67
N ASN A 184 -26.46 30.25 -26.05
CA ASN A 184 -27.19 30.43 -27.31
C ASN A 184 -26.35 30.95 -28.49
N ASN A 185 -25.11 31.39 -28.25
CA ASN A 185 -24.23 31.95 -29.27
C ASN A 185 -22.82 31.33 -29.22
N PRO A 186 -22.10 31.27 -30.36
CA PRO A 186 -20.75 30.68 -30.42
C PRO A 186 -19.73 31.32 -29.48
N ASN A 187 -19.77 32.65 -29.28
CA ASN A 187 -18.77 33.36 -28.48
C ASN A 187 -18.83 32.94 -27.00
N ASP A 188 -20.03 32.72 -26.46
CA ASP A 188 -20.17 32.26 -25.08
C ASP A 188 -19.80 30.77 -24.95
N VAL A 189 -20.07 29.96 -25.98
CA VAL A 189 -19.59 28.58 -26.02
C VAL A 189 -18.08 28.52 -26.03
N GLU A 190 -17.42 29.36 -26.82
CA GLU A 190 -15.96 29.49 -26.84
C GLU A 190 -15.41 29.83 -25.46
N LYS A 191 -16.00 30.79 -24.74
CA LYS A 191 -15.59 31.11 -23.36
C LYS A 191 -15.73 29.89 -22.43
N TRP A 192 -16.83 29.15 -22.51
CA TRP A 192 -17.02 27.93 -21.71
C TRP A 192 -16.00 26.83 -22.07
N ILE A 193 -15.72 26.63 -23.36
CA ILE A 193 -14.68 25.71 -23.84
C ILE A 193 -13.31 26.12 -23.29
N ASN A 194 -12.99 27.41 -23.30
CA ASN A 194 -11.73 27.94 -22.75
C ASN A 194 -11.63 27.77 -21.22
N LEU A 195 -12.76 27.62 -20.52
CA LEU A 195 -12.81 27.21 -19.11
C LEU A 195 -12.78 25.68 -18.91
N GLY A 196 -12.54 24.90 -19.96
CA GLY A 196 -12.52 23.45 -19.93
C GLY A 196 -13.91 22.81 -19.82
N ILE A 197 -14.97 23.53 -20.14
CA ILE A 197 -16.32 22.94 -20.27
C ILE A 197 -16.48 22.38 -21.67
N THR A 198 -16.78 21.09 -21.73
CA THR A 198 -17.04 20.33 -22.95
C THR A 198 -18.43 19.72 -22.87
N LEU A 199 -18.86 19.07 -23.94
CA LEU A 199 -20.12 18.31 -23.95
C LEU A 199 -20.19 17.23 -22.85
N LYS A 200 -19.05 16.74 -22.34
CA LYS A 200 -19.00 15.72 -21.28
C LYS A 200 -19.38 16.26 -19.91
N ASN A 201 -19.03 17.52 -19.62
CA ASN A 201 -19.27 18.20 -18.34
C ASN A 201 -20.15 19.45 -18.49
N ILE A 202 -20.91 19.55 -19.58
CA ILE A 202 -21.74 20.73 -19.89
C ILE A 202 -22.77 21.08 -18.80
N LYS A 203 -23.18 20.09 -17.99
CA LYS A 203 -24.04 20.31 -16.83
C LYS A 203 -23.43 21.27 -15.79
N GLU A 204 -22.10 21.33 -15.71
CA GLU A 204 -21.33 22.19 -14.79
C GLU A 204 -21.67 23.67 -14.99
N ILE A 205 -22.15 24.07 -16.18
CA ILE A 205 -22.64 25.44 -16.45
C ILE A 205 -23.76 25.83 -15.49
N LYS A 206 -24.75 24.93 -15.30
CA LYS A 206 -25.85 25.18 -14.36
C LYS A 206 -25.35 25.21 -12.93
N ASP A 207 -24.35 24.40 -12.61
CA ASP A 207 -23.77 24.35 -11.27
C ASP A 207 -23.03 25.67 -10.94
N TRP A 208 -22.25 26.22 -11.88
CA TRP A 208 -21.63 27.55 -11.75
C TRP A 208 -22.67 28.67 -11.61
N GLN A 209 -23.75 28.63 -12.41
CA GLN A 209 -24.84 29.60 -12.32
C GLN A 209 -25.57 29.51 -10.96
N GLN A 210 -25.78 28.31 -10.43
CA GLN A 210 -26.44 28.08 -9.14
C GLN A 210 -25.65 28.62 -7.94
N VAL A 211 -24.33 28.70 -8.06
CA VAL A 211 -23.48 29.32 -7.01
C VAL A 211 -23.38 30.84 -7.15
N GLY A 212 -24.16 31.44 -8.06
CA GLY A 212 -24.21 32.87 -8.30
C GLY A 212 -23.08 33.40 -9.19
N LEU A 213 -22.21 32.53 -9.70
CA LEU A 213 -21.09 32.92 -10.54
C LEU A 213 -21.46 32.89 -12.02
N ASN A 214 -21.77 34.07 -12.57
CA ASN A 214 -22.05 34.27 -13.99
C ASN A 214 -20.88 34.95 -14.74
N ASN A 215 -19.85 35.40 -14.01
CA ASN A 215 -18.68 36.04 -14.58
C ASN A 215 -17.60 35.00 -14.94
N PHE A 216 -17.26 34.90 -16.23
CA PHE A 216 -16.25 33.97 -16.73
C PHE A 216 -14.86 34.15 -16.11
N GLU A 217 -14.42 35.39 -15.84
CA GLU A 217 -13.12 35.66 -15.21
C GLU A 217 -13.08 35.17 -13.76
N GLU A 218 -14.21 35.26 -13.05
CA GLU A 218 -14.30 34.76 -11.69
C GLU A 218 -14.32 33.24 -11.65
N ILE A 219 -15.06 32.59 -12.55
CA ILE A 219 -15.02 31.13 -12.70
C ILE A 219 -13.60 30.66 -13.04
N LYS A 220 -12.91 31.38 -13.93
CA LYS A 220 -11.52 31.10 -14.30
C LYS A 220 -10.59 31.10 -13.09
N LYS A 221 -10.70 32.10 -12.21
CA LYS A 221 -9.93 32.17 -10.96
C LYS A 221 -10.18 30.94 -10.08
N TRP A 222 -11.43 30.57 -9.84
CA TRP A 222 -11.74 29.38 -9.04
C TRP A 222 -11.23 28.09 -9.68
N LYS A 223 -11.37 27.94 -11.00
CA LYS A 223 -10.86 26.76 -11.71
C LYS A 223 -9.34 26.68 -11.70
N SER A 224 -8.60 27.80 -11.70
CA SER A 224 -7.13 27.77 -11.65
C SER A 224 -6.57 27.20 -10.34
N ILE A 225 -7.36 27.21 -9.26
CA ILE A 225 -7.03 26.55 -7.99
C ILE A 225 -7.74 25.17 -7.84
N ASN A 226 -8.21 24.59 -8.95
CA ASN A 226 -8.93 23.32 -9.02
C ASN A 226 -10.23 23.27 -8.20
N PHE A 227 -10.90 24.41 -8.04
CA PHE A 227 -12.22 24.44 -7.40
C PHE A 227 -13.32 24.22 -8.44
N TYR A 228 -14.27 23.37 -8.06
CA TYR A 228 -15.48 23.08 -8.79
C TYR A 228 -16.67 23.75 -8.09
N PRO A 229 -17.83 23.88 -8.76
CA PRO A 229 -19.00 24.58 -8.21
C PRO A 229 -19.35 24.19 -6.78
N GLU A 230 -19.29 22.90 -6.42
CA GLU A 230 -19.60 22.42 -5.06
C GLU A 230 -18.69 23.04 -3.98
N ASN A 231 -17.37 23.07 -4.25
CA ASN A 231 -16.41 23.69 -3.34
C ASN A 231 -16.65 25.20 -3.27
N VAL A 232 -16.84 25.85 -4.41
CA VAL A 232 -17.08 27.30 -4.45
C VAL A 232 -18.34 27.65 -3.67
N LYS A 233 -19.44 26.94 -3.89
CA LYS A 233 -20.69 27.09 -3.12
C LYS A 233 -20.45 27.03 -1.62
N TYR A 234 -19.66 26.05 -1.19
CA TYR A 234 -19.38 25.85 0.22
C TYR A 234 -18.70 27.06 0.85
N TYR A 235 -17.66 27.59 0.20
CA TYR A 235 -16.90 28.74 0.71
C TYR A 235 -17.66 30.05 0.57
N THR A 236 -18.33 30.28 -0.56
CA THR A 236 -19.09 31.51 -0.78
C THR A 236 -20.29 31.62 0.17
N ASN A 237 -20.99 30.51 0.46
CA ASN A 237 -22.07 30.48 1.46
C ASN A 237 -21.58 30.82 2.88
N LYS A 238 -20.30 30.62 3.15
CA LYS A 238 -19.65 30.99 4.42
C LYS A 238 -19.01 32.38 4.39
N GLY A 239 -19.18 33.13 3.30
CA GLY A 239 -18.66 34.50 3.15
C GLY A 239 -17.19 34.57 2.73
N TYR A 240 -16.58 33.46 2.30
CA TYR A 240 -15.21 33.46 1.80
C TYR A 240 -15.16 33.77 0.30
N SER A 241 -14.33 34.74 -0.08
CA SER A 241 -14.05 35.08 -1.48
C SER A 241 -12.88 34.27 -2.05
N TYR A 242 -12.67 34.34 -3.36
CA TYR A 242 -11.50 33.76 -4.02
C TYR A 242 -10.20 34.25 -3.38
N GLU A 243 -10.10 35.57 -3.17
CA GLU A 243 -8.93 36.23 -2.58
C GLU A 243 -8.65 35.77 -1.15
N THR A 244 -9.68 35.28 -0.45
CA THR A 244 -9.52 34.72 0.90
C THR A 244 -9.00 33.29 0.86
N ILE A 245 -9.43 32.48 -0.11
CA ILE A 245 -9.14 31.04 -0.17
C ILE A 245 -7.88 30.73 -0.98
N SER A 246 -7.63 31.44 -2.09
CA SER A 246 -6.52 31.13 -3.01
C SER A 246 -5.16 31.08 -2.31
N PRO A 247 -4.82 31.98 -1.35
CA PRO A 247 -3.51 31.92 -0.72
C PRO A 247 -3.33 30.66 0.15
N TRP A 248 -4.39 30.09 0.71
CA TRP A 248 -4.31 28.81 1.44
C TRP A 248 -4.00 27.65 0.50
N ILE A 249 -4.63 27.64 -0.69
CA ILE A 249 -4.43 26.59 -1.69
C ILE A 249 -3.03 26.67 -2.29
N GLU A 250 -2.51 27.88 -2.50
CA GLU A 250 -1.14 28.11 -2.95
C GLU A 250 -0.09 27.59 -1.95
N LEU A 251 -0.41 27.55 -0.65
CA LEU A 251 0.39 26.89 0.38
C LEU A 251 0.25 25.35 0.40
N GLY A 252 -0.55 24.78 -0.50
CA GLY A 252 -0.82 23.34 -0.58
C GLY A 252 -1.82 22.84 0.47
N ILE A 253 -2.52 23.74 1.17
CA ILE A 253 -3.51 23.35 2.19
C ILE A 253 -4.77 22.89 1.47
N ASN A 254 -5.21 21.67 1.79
CA ASN A 254 -6.46 21.16 1.24
C ASN A 254 -7.62 22.05 1.67
N PRO A 255 -8.60 22.36 0.81
CA PRO A 255 -9.77 23.14 1.19
C PRO A 255 -10.39 22.70 2.53
N LYS A 256 -10.59 21.39 2.71
CA LYS A 256 -11.20 20.83 3.93
C LYS A 256 -10.39 21.10 5.20
N GLU A 257 -9.09 21.35 5.09
CA GLU A 257 -8.22 21.68 6.22
C GLU A 257 -8.27 23.17 6.58
N ILE A 258 -8.58 24.08 5.64
CA ILE A 258 -8.59 25.53 5.89
C ILE A 258 -9.46 25.87 7.11
N GLU A 259 -10.65 25.30 7.19
CA GLU A 259 -11.55 25.55 8.32
C GLU A 259 -11.03 24.98 9.63
N LYS A 260 -10.34 23.84 9.56
CA LYS A 260 -9.70 23.27 10.74
C LYS A 260 -8.55 24.15 11.22
N PHE A 261 -7.72 24.68 10.31
CA PHE A 261 -6.67 25.66 10.64
C PHE A 261 -7.27 26.87 11.37
N ILE A 262 -8.35 27.44 10.82
CA ILE A 262 -9.06 28.56 11.46
C ILE A 262 -9.59 28.16 12.84
N SER A 263 -10.15 26.96 12.98
CA SER A 263 -10.71 26.47 14.25
C SER A 263 -9.67 26.28 15.37
N ILE A 264 -8.42 26.02 15.01
CA ILE A 264 -7.31 25.85 15.96
C ILE A 264 -6.54 27.16 16.19
N GLY A 265 -7.06 28.28 15.68
CA GLY A 265 -6.51 29.62 15.91
C GLY A 265 -5.54 30.12 14.83
N ILE A 266 -5.26 29.34 13.78
CA ILE A 266 -4.47 29.79 12.63
C ILE A 266 -5.42 30.48 11.65
N LYS A 267 -5.52 31.81 11.73
CA LYS A 267 -6.57 32.58 11.04
C LYS A 267 -6.13 33.10 9.68
N THR A 268 -4.83 33.10 9.40
CA THR A 268 -4.28 33.67 8.17
C THR A 268 -3.38 32.67 7.43
N PRO A 269 -3.30 32.77 6.08
CA PRO A 269 -2.35 32.01 5.28
C PRO A 269 -0.90 32.19 5.76
N ASN A 270 -0.51 33.41 6.17
CA ASN A 270 0.84 33.70 6.65
C ASN A 270 1.18 32.90 7.93
N GLU A 271 0.24 32.76 8.86
CA GLU A 271 0.44 31.91 10.04
C GLU A 271 0.54 30.42 9.65
N ALA A 272 -0.28 29.98 8.71
CA ALA A 272 -0.24 28.60 8.19
C ALA A 272 1.04 28.31 7.38
N GLN A 273 1.62 29.33 6.75
CA GLN A 273 2.85 29.24 5.98
C GLN A 273 4.03 28.75 6.84
N ILE A 274 4.08 29.15 8.11
CA ILE A 274 5.14 28.72 9.04
C ILE A 274 5.11 27.19 9.22
N TRP A 275 3.91 26.60 9.31
CA TRP A 275 3.72 25.15 9.44
C TRP A 275 3.97 24.42 8.12
N THR A 276 3.42 24.93 7.01
CA THR A 276 3.54 24.28 5.69
C THR A 276 4.95 24.35 5.12
N ASN A 277 5.74 25.40 5.39
CA ASN A 277 7.18 25.45 5.08
C ASN A 277 7.96 24.34 5.80
N ASN A 278 7.45 23.89 6.95
CA ASN A 278 7.97 22.77 7.71
C ASN A 278 7.31 21.43 7.31
N LYS A 279 6.60 21.39 6.19
CA LYS A 279 5.88 20.23 5.62
C LYS A 279 4.75 19.70 6.51
N ILE A 280 4.16 20.54 7.37
CA ILE A 280 3.05 20.18 8.25
C ILE A 280 1.76 20.80 7.69
N TYR A 281 0.90 19.96 7.09
CA TYR A 281 -0.30 20.40 6.36
C TYR A 281 -1.62 20.03 7.05
N SER A 282 -1.57 19.33 8.18
CA SER A 282 -2.76 18.84 8.91
C SER A 282 -3.01 19.68 10.15
N ALA A 283 -4.19 20.29 10.24
CA ALA A 283 -4.60 21.05 11.43
C ALA A 283 -4.68 20.15 12.68
N ASP A 284 -5.11 18.90 12.52
CA ASP A 284 -5.19 17.94 13.64
C ASP A 284 -3.79 17.62 14.19
N THR A 285 -2.77 17.56 13.32
CA THR A 285 -1.38 17.36 13.73
C THR A 285 -0.84 18.57 14.50
N ILE A 286 -1.14 19.78 14.03
CA ILE A 286 -0.74 21.04 14.69
C ILE A 286 -1.41 21.15 16.06
N LYS A 287 -2.72 20.88 16.12
CA LYS A 287 -3.48 20.90 17.37
C LYS A 287 -2.89 19.93 18.39
N TYR A 288 -2.65 18.69 17.97
CA TYR A 288 -2.04 17.69 18.83
C TYR A 288 -0.63 18.10 19.28
N SER A 289 0.18 18.71 18.39
CA SER A 289 1.51 19.16 18.78
C SER A 289 1.47 20.25 19.84
N ILE A 290 0.56 21.21 19.71
CA ILE A 290 0.39 22.32 20.65
C ILE A 290 -0.18 21.81 21.99
N GLU A 291 -1.31 21.10 21.95
CA GLU A 291 -2.09 20.75 23.14
C GLU A 291 -1.49 19.57 23.91
N GLU A 292 -1.00 18.53 23.21
CA GLU A 292 -0.59 17.27 23.83
C GLU A 292 0.92 17.13 23.93
N LEU A 293 1.68 17.70 22.99
CA LEU A 293 3.14 17.62 22.97
C LEU A 293 3.82 18.89 23.50
N ASN A 294 3.08 19.97 23.72
CA ASN A 294 3.62 21.29 24.07
C ASN A 294 4.72 21.74 23.06
N ILE A 295 4.47 21.53 21.77
CA ILE A 295 5.32 21.94 20.65
C ILE A 295 4.57 22.98 19.83
N ASN A 296 4.93 24.25 20.08
CA ASN A 296 4.37 25.41 19.37
C ASN A 296 5.28 25.89 18.24
N ASN A 297 6.49 25.34 18.13
CA ASN A 297 7.46 25.65 17.08
C ASN A 297 7.42 24.56 15.99
N PRO A 298 7.00 24.89 14.75
CA PRO A 298 6.95 23.92 13.65
C PRO A 298 8.31 23.33 13.30
N GLU A 299 9.41 24.07 13.50
CA GLU A 299 10.77 23.57 13.25
C GLU A 299 11.16 22.47 14.25
N GLU A 300 10.71 22.58 15.50
CA GLU A 300 10.92 21.53 16.51
C GLU A 300 10.18 20.27 16.09
N LEU A 301 8.89 20.38 15.75
CA LEU A 301 8.09 19.23 15.33
C LEU A 301 8.68 18.56 14.08
N LYS A 302 9.15 19.36 13.12
CA LYS A 302 9.82 18.87 11.92
C LYS A 302 11.06 18.03 12.25
N LYS A 303 11.88 18.45 13.23
CA LYS A 303 13.08 17.67 13.64
C LYS A 303 12.70 16.26 14.12
N TRP A 304 11.58 16.11 14.81
CA TRP A 304 11.08 14.79 15.22
C TRP A 304 10.62 13.96 14.01
N PHE A 305 9.84 14.56 13.10
CA PHE A 305 9.34 13.88 11.90
C PHE A 305 10.45 13.50 10.92
N ASP A 306 11.47 14.34 10.74
CA ASP A 306 12.63 14.05 9.88
C ASP A 306 13.42 12.82 10.38
N LEU A 307 13.35 12.52 11.69
CA LEU A 307 13.95 11.33 12.31
C LEU A 307 13.00 10.12 12.32
N GLY A 308 11.85 10.22 11.65
CA GLY A 308 10.85 9.16 11.59
C GLY A 308 10.18 8.88 12.94
N ILE A 309 10.11 9.87 13.83
CA ILE A 309 9.45 9.77 15.13
C ILE A 309 8.05 10.37 15.01
N SER A 310 7.02 9.53 15.11
CA SER A 310 5.61 9.93 15.01
C SER A 310 5.13 10.74 16.21
N SER A 311 4.01 11.47 16.07
CA SER A 311 3.43 12.29 17.14
C SER A 311 3.15 11.49 18.43
N SER A 312 2.73 10.22 18.30
CA SER A 312 2.53 9.32 19.43
C SER A 312 3.85 8.97 20.12
N GLU A 313 4.90 8.65 19.35
CA GLU A 313 6.23 8.38 19.92
C GLU A 313 6.80 9.61 20.62
N ILE A 314 6.62 10.82 20.08
CA ILE A 314 7.09 12.07 20.72
C ILE A 314 6.52 12.19 22.15
N LYS A 315 5.24 11.87 22.35
CA LYS A 315 4.61 11.89 23.67
C LYS A 315 5.28 10.91 24.63
N GLU A 316 5.58 9.70 24.16
CA GLU A 316 6.29 8.69 24.95
C GLU A 316 7.71 9.17 25.32
N TRP A 317 8.46 9.74 24.37
CA TRP A 317 9.79 10.30 24.63
C TRP A 317 9.76 11.44 25.65
N LYS A 318 8.82 12.38 25.51
CA LYS A 318 8.67 13.49 26.48
C LYS A 318 8.28 12.99 27.87
N ASN A 319 7.47 11.94 27.98
CA ASN A 319 7.14 11.30 29.26
C ASN A 319 8.37 10.64 29.93
N LEU A 320 9.39 10.27 29.17
CA LEU A 320 10.68 9.79 29.67
C LEU A 320 11.64 10.94 30.04
N GLY A 321 11.23 12.20 29.87
CA GLY A 321 12.05 13.39 30.07
C GLY A 321 12.95 13.74 28.89
N ILE A 322 12.87 13.00 27.78
CA ILE A 322 13.67 13.21 26.57
C ILE A 322 12.93 14.18 25.66
N ASN A 323 13.33 15.45 25.73
CA ASN A 323 12.62 16.57 25.09
C ASN A 323 13.21 17.00 23.75
N ILE A 324 14.33 16.39 23.32
CA ILE A 324 15.05 16.77 22.11
C ILE A 324 15.06 15.59 21.12
N ALA A 325 14.64 15.85 19.88
CA ALA A 325 14.51 14.84 18.83
C ALA A 325 15.82 14.05 18.57
N HIS A 326 16.96 14.75 18.57
CA HIS A 326 18.28 14.11 18.39
C HIS A 326 18.57 13.11 19.52
N GLU A 327 18.31 13.48 20.77
CA GLU A 327 18.54 12.62 21.93
C GLU A 327 17.66 11.36 21.86
N ALA A 328 16.38 11.52 21.55
CA ALA A 328 15.47 10.39 21.34
C ALA A 328 15.96 9.45 20.23
N ASN A 329 16.50 10.00 19.15
CA ASN A 329 17.06 9.20 18.07
C ASN A 329 18.32 8.43 18.48
N GLU A 330 19.20 8.98 19.32
CA GLU A 330 20.35 8.23 19.85
C GLU A 330 19.90 7.08 20.76
N TRP A 331 18.89 7.32 21.60
CA TRP A 331 18.27 6.28 22.41
C TRP A 331 17.60 5.17 21.58
N LYS A 332 16.86 5.54 20.53
CA LYS A 332 16.17 4.60 19.62
C LYS A 332 17.14 3.66 18.90
N LYS A 333 18.42 4.05 18.72
CA LYS A 333 19.45 3.19 18.11
C LYS A 333 19.96 2.08 19.03
N VAL A 334 19.84 2.24 20.35
CA VAL A 334 20.47 1.34 21.33
C VAL A 334 19.47 0.49 22.09
N GLU A 335 18.22 0.92 22.19
CA GLU A 335 17.20 0.26 23.00
C GLU A 335 15.77 0.56 22.55
N ASP A 336 14.86 -0.37 22.83
CA ASP A 336 13.43 -0.16 22.63
C ASP A 336 12.86 0.81 23.68
N ILE A 337 11.96 1.69 23.28
CA ILE A 337 11.36 2.73 24.15
C ILE A 337 10.78 2.16 25.46
N SER A 338 10.25 0.93 25.41
CA SER A 338 9.70 0.22 26.57
C SER A 338 10.76 -0.14 27.63
N ASN A 339 12.00 -0.36 27.22
CA ASN A 339 13.13 -0.71 28.09
C ASN A 339 13.94 0.51 28.52
N ILE A 340 13.91 1.62 27.77
CA ILE A 340 14.64 2.85 28.11
C ILE A 340 14.26 3.35 29.51
N ASN A 341 12.98 3.34 29.86
CA ASN A 341 12.54 3.71 31.21
C ASN A 341 13.22 2.87 32.31
N ARG A 342 13.53 1.59 32.03
CA ARG A 342 14.20 0.71 32.98
C ARG A 342 15.68 1.07 33.13
N TRP A 343 16.36 1.41 32.04
CA TRP A 343 17.73 1.94 32.07
C TRP A 343 17.83 3.28 32.81
N LEU A 344 16.92 4.22 32.50
CA LEU A 344 16.84 5.51 33.20
C LEU A 344 16.61 5.33 34.70
N LYS A 345 15.67 4.45 35.10
CA LYS A 345 15.43 4.11 36.52
C LYS A 345 16.60 3.42 37.20
N ALA A 346 17.37 2.63 36.46
CA ALA A 346 18.63 2.07 36.93
C ALA A 346 19.74 3.13 37.06
N GLY A 347 19.48 4.36 36.62
CA GLY A 347 20.37 5.51 36.68
C GLY A 347 21.44 5.50 35.60
N VAL A 348 21.12 4.97 34.41
CA VAL A 348 21.91 5.08 33.17
C VAL A 348 21.20 6.09 32.28
N ASN A 349 21.73 7.31 32.21
CA ASN A 349 21.07 8.45 31.56
C ASN A 349 21.69 8.80 30.20
N ASN A 350 22.59 7.97 29.68
CA ASN A 350 23.28 8.19 28.42
C ASN A 350 23.14 6.96 27.51
N PRO A 351 22.63 7.09 26.27
CA PRO A 351 22.48 5.97 25.35
C PRO A 351 23.79 5.28 24.98
N GLU A 352 24.92 6.00 24.93
CA GLU A 352 26.23 5.38 24.68
C GLU A 352 26.65 4.46 25.84
N GLU A 353 26.26 4.82 27.07
CA GLU A 353 26.51 3.97 28.24
C GLU A 353 25.71 2.67 28.15
N VAL A 354 24.43 2.73 27.73
CA VAL A 354 23.61 1.53 27.48
C VAL A 354 24.23 0.61 26.45
N LYS A 355 24.75 1.18 25.36
CA LYS A 355 25.44 0.42 24.31
C LYS A 355 26.66 -0.33 24.86
N ILE A 356 27.46 0.32 25.70
CA ILE A 356 28.61 -0.30 26.36
C ILE A 356 28.13 -1.47 27.25
N TRP A 357 27.16 -1.24 28.14
CA TRP A 357 26.64 -2.29 29.03
C TRP A 357 26.07 -3.49 28.26
N LYS A 358 25.30 -3.26 27.19
CA LYS A 358 24.70 -4.33 26.38
C LYS A 358 25.75 -5.14 25.63
N ASN A 359 26.78 -4.49 25.07
CA ASN A 359 27.87 -5.20 24.38
C ASN A 359 28.60 -6.19 25.29
N ASP A 360 28.57 -5.94 26.60
CA ASP A 360 29.16 -6.81 27.60
C ASP A 360 28.16 -7.75 28.26
N ASN A 361 26.94 -7.90 27.72
CA ASN A 361 25.87 -8.71 28.30
C ASN A 361 25.55 -8.31 29.76
N VAL A 362 25.47 -7.00 30.02
CA VAL A 362 24.95 -6.46 31.28
C VAL A 362 23.57 -5.87 31.00
N THR A 363 22.59 -6.29 31.80
CA THR A 363 21.20 -5.83 31.68
C THR A 363 20.91 -4.71 32.69
N TYR A 364 19.84 -3.94 32.47
CA TYR A 364 19.40 -2.91 33.42
C TYR A 364 19.10 -3.47 34.83
N LEU A 365 18.78 -4.76 34.96
CA LEU A 365 18.54 -5.43 36.26
C LEU A 365 19.84 -5.58 37.07
N GLU A 366 20.97 -5.67 36.39
CA GLU A 366 22.28 -5.90 37.02
C GLU A 366 22.98 -4.59 37.37
N ILE A 367 22.52 -3.45 36.85
CA ILE A 367 23.14 -2.14 37.10
C ILE A 367 23.16 -1.76 38.58
N SER A 368 22.14 -2.14 39.35
CA SER A 368 22.15 -1.94 40.81
C SER A 368 23.29 -2.71 41.47
N LEU A 369 23.53 -3.95 41.06
CA LEU A 369 24.63 -4.80 41.54
C LEU A 369 26.00 -4.24 41.11
N VAL A 370 26.11 -3.79 39.86
CA VAL A 370 27.33 -3.14 39.35
C VAL A 370 27.68 -1.92 40.22
N LYS A 371 26.70 -1.07 40.52
CA LYS A 371 26.88 0.10 41.40
C LYS A 371 27.22 -0.30 42.84
N GLU A 372 26.53 -1.29 43.39
CA GLU A 372 26.78 -1.81 44.74
C GLU A 372 28.19 -2.41 44.89
N GLY A 373 28.70 -3.05 43.84
CA GLY A 373 30.04 -3.61 43.78
C GLY A 373 31.13 -2.62 43.36
N ASN A 374 30.77 -1.38 43.00
CA ASN A 374 31.67 -0.40 42.39
C ASN A 374 32.49 -0.99 41.23
N LEU A 375 31.81 -1.76 40.37
CA LEU A 375 32.44 -2.45 39.25
C LEU A 375 32.52 -1.53 38.02
N THR A 376 33.66 -1.54 37.34
CA THR A 376 33.80 -0.94 36.00
C THR A 376 33.57 -2.00 34.92
N ILE A 377 33.33 -1.56 33.69
CA ILE A 377 33.15 -2.47 32.56
C ILE A 377 34.42 -3.29 32.29
N GLU A 378 35.60 -2.68 32.45
CA GLU A 378 36.89 -3.37 32.29
C GLU A 378 37.06 -4.48 33.32
N LYS A 379 36.63 -4.24 34.57
CA LYS A 379 36.64 -5.28 35.60
C LYS A 379 35.73 -6.44 35.25
N ILE A 380 34.51 -6.15 34.80
CA ILE A 380 33.55 -7.20 34.39
C ILE A 380 34.13 -8.01 33.23
N ARG A 381 34.71 -7.35 32.22
CA ARG A 381 35.39 -8.02 31.10
C ARG A 381 36.52 -8.92 31.57
N LYS A 382 37.42 -8.43 32.43
CA LYS A 382 38.50 -9.24 33.02
C LYS A 382 37.97 -10.51 33.68
N TRP A 383 36.93 -10.39 34.51
CA TRP A 383 36.30 -11.57 35.12
C TRP A 383 35.72 -12.51 34.06
N ARG A 384 35.09 -11.96 33.01
CA ARG A 384 34.44 -12.71 31.93
C ARG A 384 35.40 -13.35 30.92
N GLU A 385 36.67 -12.94 30.88
CA GLU A 385 37.71 -13.59 30.07
C GLU A 385 37.99 -15.04 30.53
N TYR A 386 37.80 -15.33 31.81
CA TYR A 386 38.09 -16.65 32.40
C TYR A 386 36.90 -17.60 32.43
N ASP A 387 35.69 -17.05 32.60
CA ASP A 387 34.42 -17.79 32.59
C ASP A 387 33.26 -16.80 32.48
N ASN A 388 32.07 -17.24 32.06
CA ASN A 388 30.91 -16.35 31.92
C ASN A 388 30.24 -16.07 33.28
N TYR A 389 30.98 -15.45 34.21
CA TYR A 389 30.49 -15.19 35.55
C TYR A 389 29.34 -14.17 35.56
N PRO A 390 28.24 -14.46 36.26
CA PRO A 390 27.14 -13.51 36.44
C PRO A 390 27.57 -12.37 37.36
N ILE A 391 26.98 -11.18 37.19
CA ILE A 391 27.40 -9.96 37.90
C ILE A 391 27.34 -10.13 39.42
N TYR A 392 26.28 -10.75 39.96
CA TYR A 392 26.16 -10.96 41.40
C TYR A 392 27.33 -11.76 42.00
N MET A 393 27.86 -12.73 41.24
CA MET A 393 29.00 -13.55 41.69
C MET A 393 30.29 -12.73 41.67
N ILE A 394 30.50 -11.91 40.64
CA ILE A 394 31.66 -11.01 40.56
C ILE A 394 31.65 -10.04 41.74
N VAL A 395 30.50 -9.41 42.03
CA VAL A 395 30.33 -8.52 43.19
C VAL A 395 30.66 -9.23 44.49
N ALA A 396 30.12 -10.45 44.70
CA ALA A 396 30.38 -11.23 45.91
C ALA A 396 31.87 -11.56 46.07
N LEU A 397 32.55 -11.98 44.99
CA LEU A 397 33.98 -12.29 45.01
C LEU A 397 34.84 -11.06 45.30
N GLU A 398 34.54 -9.91 44.67
CA GLU A 398 35.24 -8.64 44.92
C GLU A 398 35.09 -8.16 46.38
N LYS A 399 33.89 -8.28 46.94
CA LYS A 399 33.61 -7.98 48.35
C LYS A 399 34.30 -8.96 49.29
N GLY A 400 34.35 -10.24 48.93
CA GLY A 400 35.09 -11.29 49.63
C GLY A 400 36.62 -11.23 49.44
N GLY A 401 37.13 -10.14 48.86
CA GLY A 401 38.55 -9.85 48.78
C GLY A 401 39.27 -10.40 47.55
N PHE A 402 38.61 -11.07 46.60
CA PHE A 402 39.19 -11.42 45.30
C PHE A 402 39.20 -10.21 44.38
N LYS A 403 40.36 -9.53 44.29
CA LYS A 403 40.46 -8.28 43.51
C LYS A 403 40.75 -8.51 42.05
N GLU A 404 41.41 -9.62 41.73
CA GLU A 404 41.67 -10.04 40.35
C GLU A 404 41.23 -11.50 40.14
N PRO A 405 40.74 -11.88 38.95
CA PRO A 405 40.24 -13.24 38.67
C PRO A 405 41.27 -14.35 38.93
N GLU A 406 42.55 -14.05 38.73
CA GLU A 406 43.67 -14.97 38.93
C GLU A 406 43.75 -15.45 40.38
N GLU A 407 43.34 -14.61 41.34
CA GLU A 407 43.28 -14.98 42.75
C GLU A 407 42.19 -16.04 43.01
N TYR A 408 41.13 -16.05 42.19
CA TYR A 408 40.02 -17.00 42.29
C TYR A 408 40.28 -18.30 41.52
N LEU A 409 41.16 -18.31 40.51
CA LEU A 409 41.46 -19.50 39.70
C LEU A 409 41.79 -20.78 40.51
N PRO A 410 42.57 -20.74 41.62
CA PRO A 410 42.80 -21.93 42.44
C PRO A 410 41.51 -22.54 43.02
N TYR A 411 40.49 -21.71 43.21
CA TYR A 411 39.17 -22.06 43.74
C TYR A 411 38.16 -22.40 42.65
N LYS A 412 38.56 -22.44 41.37
CA LYS A 412 37.66 -22.85 40.28
C LYS A 412 37.02 -24.21 40.60
N ASN A 413 35.70 -24.29 40.41
CA ASN A 413 34.81 -25.41 40.76
C ASN A 413 34.50 -25.58 42.26
N ILE A 414 34.78 -24.57 43.09
CA ILE A 414 34.27 -24.43 44.47
C ILE A 414 33.11 -23.43 44.44
N ASN A 415 32.11 -23.63 45.30
CA ASN A 415 31.05 -22.63 45.49
C ASN A 415 31.72 -21.29 45.88
N TYR A 416 31.39 -20.19 45.19
CA TYR A 416 32.05 -18.91 45.40
C TYR A 416 31.99 -18.42 46.87
N GLU A 417 30.92 -18.72 47.59
CA GLU A 417 30.78 -18.38 49.02
C GLU A 417 31.79 -19.14 49.88
N HIS A 418 31.99 -20.43 49.61
CA HIS A 418 33.03 -21.21 50.28
C HIS A 418 34.43 -20.75 49.90
N ALA A 419 34.65 -20.32 48.65
CA ALA A 419 35.94 -19.78 48.22
C ALA A 419 36.29 -18.50 48.99
N ILE A 420 35.31 -17.62 49.21
CA ILE A 420 35.45 -16.42 50.05
C ILE A 420 35.85 -16.80 51.47
N LYS A 421 35.12 -17.73 52.11
CA LYS A 421 35.47 -18.24 53.45
C LYS A 421 36.89 -18.81 53.51
N LEU A 422 37.29 -19.64 52.54
CA LEU A 422 38.64 -20.22 52.49
C LEU A 422 39.72 -19.15 52.38
N LYS A 423 39.48 -18.10 51.57
CA LYS A 423 40.40 -16.98 51.45
C LYS A 423 40.52 -16.21 52.76
N GLU A 424 39.40 -15.86 53.38
CA GLU A 424 39.35 -15.20 54.69
C GLU A 424 40.09 -16.03 55.76
N TRP A 425 39.99 -17.36 55.70
CA TRP A 425 40.68 -18.25 56.64
C TRP A 425 42.17 -18.45 56.34
N GLY A 426 42.67 -17.95 55.21
CA GLY A 426 44.08 -18.05 54.78
C GLY A 426 44.44 -19.36 54.08
N ILE A 427 43.47 -20.09 53.52
CA ILE A 427 43.69 -21.37 52.83
C ILE A 427 43.85 -21.13 51.33
N ILE A 428 45.10 -20.98 50.90
CA ILE A 428 45.44 -20.36 49.60
C ILE A 428 45.25 -21.29 48.39
N LYS A 429 45.32 -22.62 48.57
CA LYS A 429 45.26 -23.59 47.46
C LYS A 429 44.39 -24.81 47.78
N PRO A 430 43.12 -24.82 47.34
CA PRO A 430 42.24 -25.96 47.53
C PRO A 430 42.70 -27.21 46.76
N ASN A 431 42.82 -28.34 47.44
CA ASN A 431 43.07 -29.65 46.81
C ASN A 431 41.76 -30.35 46.43
N LYS A 432 41.86 -31.56 45.85
CA LYS A 432 40.68 -32.36 45.45
C LYS A 432 39.70 -32.58 46.60
N LEU A 433 40.21 -32.91 47.79
CA LEU A 433 39.39 -33.10 48.99
C LEU A 433 38.57 -31.84 49.32
N ILE A 434 39.20 -30.66 49.42
CA ILE A 434 38.50 -29.39 49.70
C ILE A 434 37.45 -29.09 48.62
N LYS A 435 37.78 -29.32 47.35
CA LYS A 435 36.83 -29.15 46.23
C LYS A 435 35.61 -30.05 46.38
N SER A 436 35.82 -31.33 46.70
CA SER A 436 34.74 -32.29 46.92
C SER A 436 33.90 -31.98 48.17
N MET A 437 34.52 -31.50 49.25
CA MET A 437 33.81 -31.01 50.45
C MET A 437 32.87 -29.86 50.12
N SER A 438 33.32 -28.89 49.31
CA SER A 438 32.46 -27.77 48.88
C SER A 438 31.25 -28.23 48.08
N LYS A 439 31.42 -29.19 47.16
CA LYS A 439 30.31 -29.70 46.35
C LYS A 439 29.32 -30.50 47.19
N THR A 440 29.84 -31.38 48.03
CA THR A 440 29.07 -32.19 48.99
C THR A 440 28.21 -31.33 49.91
N ASN A 441 28.74 -30.20 50.37
CA ASN A 441 28.00 -29.25 51.21
C ASN A 441 26.68 -28.80 50.57
N LYS A 442 26.68 -28.61 49.24
CA LYS A 442 25.49 -28.21 48.46
C LYS A 442 24.43 -29.32 48.46
N VAL A 443 24.85 -30.58 48.39
CA VAL A 443 23.95 -31.75 48.44
C VAL A 443 23.34 -31.90 49.82
N LEU A 444 24.14 -31.69 50.87
CA LEU A 444 23.72 -31.83 52.26
C LEU A 444 22.84 -30.67 52.78
N LYS A 445 22.67 -29.58 52.00
CA LYS A 445 21.86 -28.38 52.28
C LYS A 445 22.17 -27.61 53.58
N ASN A 446 23.08 -28.12 54.41
CA ASN A 446 23.58 -27.49 55.62
C ASN A 446 25.06 -27.16 55.39
N GLU A 447 25.57 -26.06 55.95
CA GLU A 447 27.00 -25.69 55.87
C GLU A 447 27.92 -26.69 56.63
N PHE A 448 27.77 -27.98 56.39
CA PHE A 448 28.43 -29.10 57.04
C PHE A 448 29.94 -28.86 57.18
N TYR A 449 30.66 -28.59 56.10
CA TYR A 449 32.10 -28.33 56.23
C TYR A 449 32.43 -26.86 56.47
N PHE A 450 31.64 -25.95 55.92
CA PHE A 450 31.99 -24.53 55.79
C PHE A 450 31.23 -23.61 56.76
N LYS A 451 30.66 -24.16 57.84
CA LYS A 451 29.94 -23.37 58.86
C LYS A 451 30.85 -22.30 59.49
N ASP A 452 32.02 -22.72 59.95
CA ASP A 452 33.03 -21.90 60.60
C ASP A 452 34.42 -22.50 60.38
N LYS A 453 35.47 -21.73 60.70
CA LYS A 453 36.86 -22.08 60.42
C LYS A 453 37.30 -23.33 61.19
N GLU A 454 36.92 -23.41 62.45
CA GLU A 454 37.28 -24.51 63.35
C GLU A 454 36.66 -25.83 62.87
N THR A 455 35.38 -25.80 62.52
CA THR A 455 34.62 -26.91 61.96
C THR A 455 35.23 -27.41 60.65
N PHE A 456 35.61 -26.48 59.77
CA PHE A 456 36.29 -26.81 58.53
C PHE A 456 37.64 -27.48 58.79
N ILE A 457 38.50 -26.88 59.60
CA ILE A 457 39.85 -27.39 59.91
C ILE A 457 39.76 -28.77 60.56
N SER A 458 38.89 -28.94 61.56
CA SER A 458 38.70 -30.23 62.24
C SER A 458 38.27 -31.33 61.27
N SER A 459 37.31 -31.02 60.38
CA SER A 459 36.84 -31.97 59.37
C SER A 459 37.93 -32.28 58.35
N TYR A 460 38.65 -31.27 57.90
CA TYR A 460 39.71 -31.41 56.91
C TYR A 460 40.87 -32.25 57.46
N GLU A 461 41.36 -31.98 58.66
CA GLU A 461 42.45 -32.76 59.28
C GLU A 461 42.04 -34.21 59.55
N THR A 462 40.76 -34.47 59.85
CA THR A 462 40.24 -35.84 60.01
C THR A 462 40.24 -36.62 58.68
N LEU A 463 39.94 -35.94 57.58
CA LEU A 463 39.82 -36.57 56.26
C LEU A 463 41.12 -36.59 55.47
N LYS A 464 42.01 -35.61 55.70
CA LYS A 464 43.27 -35.45 54.97
C LYS A 464 44.17 -36.67 55.20
N GLY A 465 44.69 -37.23 54.12
CA GLY A 465 45.51 -38.44 54.14
C GLY A 465 44.70 -39.75 54.20
N VAL A 466 43.39 -39.67 54.49
CA VAL A 466 42.48 -40.83 54.48
C VAL A 466 41.59 -40.83 53.23
N CYS A 467 41.10 -39.66 52.84
CA CYS A 467 40.26 -39.41 51.67
C CYS A 467 41.00 -38.55 50.66
N GLU A 468 41.12 -39.02 49.41
CA GLU A 468 41.59 -38.16 48.30
C GLU A 468 40.50 -37.15 47.90
N GLU A 469 39.25 -37.62 47.85
CA GLU A 469 38.04 -36.83 47.58
C GLU A 469 36.81 -37.52 48.20
N ILE A 470 35.72 -36.76 48.31
CA ILE A 470 34.41 -37.24 48.70
C ILE A 470 33.57 -37.43 47.43
N VAL A 471 33.03 -38.63 47.24
CA VAL A 471 32.20 -38.95 46.08
C VAL A 471 30.80 -38.39 46.31
N ASP A 472 30.42 -37.43 45.46
CA ASP A 472 29.30 -36.50 45.68
C ASP A 472 27.95 -36.95 45.09
N MET A 473 27.95 -37.93 44.17
CA MET A 473 26.74 -38.22 43.36
C MET A 473 25.81 -39.31 43.92
N GLN A 474 26.21 -40.04 44.96
CA GLN A 474 25.46 -41.20 45.48
C GLN A 474 25.71 -41.35 46.98
N TYR A 475 24.64 -41.56 47.76
CA TYR A 475 24.79 -41.91 49.18
C TYR A 475 25.48 -43.27 49.30
N PHE A 476 26.28 -43.48 50.35
CA PHE A 476 27.03 -44.72 50.55
C PHE A 476 26.18 -46.00 50.42
N VAL A 477 24.93 -45.93 50.84
CA VAL A 477 23.95 -47.01 50.79
C VAL A 477 23.52 -47.40 49.36
N GLU A 478 23.78 -46.56 48.38
CA GLU A 478 23.43 -46.75 46.97
C GLU A 478 24.62 -47.24 46.13
N ILE A 479 25.82 -47.28 46.71
CA ILE A 479 27.05 -47.61 45.99
C ILE A 479 27.14 -49.11 45.74
N ASP A 480 27.54 -49.47 44.52
CA ASP A 480 27.95 -50.83 44.19
C ASP A 480 29.15 -51.23 45.07
N MET A 481 29.00 -52.36 45.77
CA MET A 481 30.00 -52.84 46.74
C MET A 481 31.38 -53.10 46.10
N SER A 482 31.44 -53.38 44.79
CA SER A 482 32.69 -53.51 44.05
C SER A 482 33.42 -52.18 43.84
N GLN A 483 32.71 -51.06 43.98
CA GLN A 483 33.18 -49.71 43.66
C GLN A 483 33.43 -48.82 44.88
N ASN A 484 33.17 -49.30 46.10
CA ASN A 484 33.27 -48.48 47.32
C ASN A 484 34.64 -48.54 48.01
N LYS A 485 35.48 -49.54 47.69
CA LYS A 485 36.70 -49.81 48.44
C LYS A 485 37.68 -48.64 48.38
N ASN A 486 38.15 -48.21 49.56
CA ASN A 486 39.09 -47.09 49.75
C ASN A 486 38.60 -45.73 49.24
N ARG A 487 37.29 -45.56 49.03
CA ARG A 487 36.70 -44.29 48.62
C ARG A 487 35.83 -43.72 49.73
N CYS A 488 35.74 -42.40 49.80
CA CYS A 488 34.97 -41.72 50.84
C CYS A 488 33.64 -41.23 50.29
N PHE A 489 32.57 -41.53 51.01
CA PHE A 489 31.20 -41.24 50.60
C PHE A 489 30.47 -40.51 51.69
N VAL A 490 29.49 -39.73 51.27
CA VAL A 490 28.46 -39.18 52.16
C VAL A 490 27.51 -40.31 52.56
N PHE A 491 27.14 -40.35 53.83
CA PHE A 491 26.00 -41.15 54.27
C PHE A 491 25.03 -40.30 55.06
N LEU A 492 23.76 -40.70 54.97
CA LEU A 492 22.69 -40.33 55.88
C LEU A 492 22.05 -41.64 56.30
N GLY A 493 21.97 -41.91 57.60
CA GLY A 493 21.39 -43.16 58.06
C GLY A 493 21.03 -43.15 59.53
N THR A 494 20.14 -44.06 59.88
CA THR A 494 19.66 -44.31 61.24
C THR A 494 20.31 -45.59 61.75
N MET A 495 20.97 -45.53 62.91
CA MET A 495 21.56 -46.72 63.52
C MET A 495 20.45 -47.70 63.86
N PHE A 496 20.36 -48.81 63.11
CA PHE A 496 19.33 -49.82 63.28
C PHE A 496 19.71 -50.80 64.40
N GLN A 497 20.98 -51.21 64.43
CA GLN A 497 21.48 -52.16 65.43
C GLN A 497 22.94 -51.91 65.75
N ARG A 498 23.28 -51.77 67.03
CA ARG A 498 24.68 -51.77 67.52
C ARG A 498 25.17 -53.19 67.75
N LEU A 499 26.41 -53.43 67.34
CA LEU A 499 27.12 -54.73 67.40
C LEU A 499 28.44 -54.56 68.17
N ASP A 500 28.40 -53.81 69.27
CA ASP A 500 29.58 -53.45 70.05
C ASP A 500 30.31 -54.70 70.59
N ASP A 501 31.55 -54.91 70.15
CA ASP A 501 32.38 -56.04 70.60
C ASP A 501 33.30 -55.58 71.74
N LYS A 502 33.20 -56.20 72.93
CA LYS A 502 34.19 -56.07 74.01
C LYS A 502 35.32 -57.08 73.79
N ASN A 503 36.54 -56.61 73.55
CA ASN A 503 37.70 -57.51 73.56
C ASN A 503 38.14 -57.85 74.99
N ILE A 504 39.02 -58.87 75.12
CA ILE A 504 39.51 -59.42 76.40
C ILE A 504 40.25 -58.37 77.26
N PHE A 505 40.64 -57.23 76.66
CA PHE A 505 41.30 -56.10 77.32
C PHE A 505 40.34 -54.93 77.63
N GLY A 506 39.03 -55.13 77.48
CA GLY A 506 38.00 -54.13 77.78
C GLY A 506 37.83 -53.03 76.71
N LYS A 507 38.53 -53.11 75.58
CA LYS A 507 38.37 -52.15 74.47
C LYS A 507 37.11 -52.52 73.69
N VAL A 508 36.16 -51.59 73.64
CA VAL A 508 34.91 -51.73 72.88
C VAL A 508 35.15 -51.24 71.44
N THR A 509 35.07 -52.14 70.46
CA THR A 509 34.95 -51.74 69.05
C THR A 509 33.48 -51.51 68.71
N GLN A 510 33.15 -50.28 68.35
CA GLN A 510 31.79 -49.87 68.04
C GLN A 510 31.47 -50.14 66.58
N LYS A 511 30.53 -51.06 66.35
CA LYS A 511 30.10 -51.57 65.04
C LYS A 511 28.58 -51.57 64.96
N GLY A 512 28.03 -51.61 63.76
CA GLY A 512 26.57 -51.62 63.64
C GLY A 512 26.05 -51.73 62.22
N ILE A 513 24.76 -52.02 62.13
CA ILE A 513 23.98 -51.97 60.90
C ILE A 513 23.22 -50.66 60.91
N VAL A 514 23.36 -49.89 59.84
CA VAL A 514 22.73 -48.58 59.67
C VAL A 514 21.76 -48.67 58.52
N GLU A 515 20.53 -48.25 58.76
CA GLU A 515 19.52 -48.09 57.72
C GLU A 515 19.70 -46.73 57.05
N GLY A 516 20.07 -46.74 55.77
CA GLY A 516 20.15 -45.56 54.93
C GLY A 516 18.81 -45.24 54.26
N ASN A 517 18.86 -44.38 53.25
CA ASN A 517 17.68 -44.01 52.48
C ASN A 517 17.12 -45.21 51.68
N GLY A 518 15.79 -45.31 51.58
CA GLY A 518 15.11 -46.33 50.76
C GLY A 518 15.14 -47.77 51.29
N ASN A 519 15.13 -47.97 52.62
CA ASN A 519 15.18 -49.29 53.29
C ASN A 519 16.41 -50.14 52.92
N ARG A 520 17.49 -49.49 52.48
CA ARG A 520 18.78 -50.15 52.25
C ARG A 520 19.64 -49.95 53.48
N ALA A 521 20.47 -50.94 53.79
CA ALA A 521 21.36 -50.88 54.94
C ALA A 521 22.83 -50.84 54.49
N PHE A 522 23.69 -50.35 55.37
CA PHE A 522 25.13 -50.49 55.25
C PHE A 522 25.73 -50.84 56.62
N TYR A 523 26.85 -51.54 56.59
CA TYR A 523 27.57 -51.95 57.78
C TYR A 523 28.67 -50.94 58.12
N VAL A 524 28.72 -50.53 59.38
CA VAL A 524 29.79 -49.69 59.90
C VAL A 524 30.72 -50.53 60.77
N GLU A 525 31.94 -50.71 60.29
CA GLU A 525 32.98 -51.51 60.94
C GLU A 525 33.60 -50.78 62.15
N LYS A 526 33.50 -49.45 62.15
CA LYS A 526 34.01 -48.57 63.19
C LYS A 526 33.35 -47.20 63.10
N PHE A 527 32.93 -46.66 64.24
CA PHE A 527 32.42 -45.30 64.40
C PHE A 527 32.67 -44.78 65.83
N ASN A 528 32.38 -43.51 66.10
CA ASN A 528 32.44 -42.91 67.45
C ASN A 528 31.17 -43.21 68.25
N GLY A 529 31.30 -43.63 69.51
CA GLY A 529 30.25 -44.25 70.34
C GLY A 529 29.01 -43.42 70.66
N GLU A 530 29.04 -42.15 70.28
CA GLU A 530 27.94 -41.20 70.40
C GLU A 530 26.79 -41.48 69.40
N TRP A 531 26.96 -42.41 68.45
CA TRP A 531 25.86 -42.87 67.60
C TRP A 531 24.99 -43.91 68.33
N LEU A 532 23.87 -43.46 68.90
CA LEU A 532 22.89 -44.33 69.57
C LEU A 532 21.93 -44.97 68.57
N GLU A 533 21.35 -46.12 68.92
CA GLU A 533 20.29 -46.77 68.14
C GLU A 533 19.10 -45.83 67.94
N ASN A 534 18.43 -45.95 66.79
CA ASN A 534 17.33 -45.11 66.34
C ASN A 534 17.68 -43.62 66.17
N LYS A 535 18.96 -43.23 66.23
CA LYS A 535 19.40 -41.87 65.90
C LYS A 535 19.88 -41.80 64.46
N THR A 536 19.31 -40.85 63.73
CA THR A 536 19.78 -40.49 62.39
C THR A 536 21.01 -39.61 62.49
N LYS A 537 22.06 -39.96 61.77
CA LYS A 537 23.26 -39.16 61.64
C LYS A 537 23.63 -39.03 60.17
N LEU A 538 24.40 -38.00 59.91
CA LEU A 538 25.01 -37.79 58.60
C LEU A 538 26.51 -37.68 58.77
N GLY A 539 27.27 -38.06 57.75
CA GLY A 539 28.71 -38.15 57.91
C GLY A 539 29.46 -38.59 56.68
N ILE A 540 30.75 -38.86 56.89
CA ILE A 540 31.64 -39.42 55.87
C ILE A 540 32.08 -40.81 56.29
N ILE A 541 31.95 -41.75 55.36
CA ILE A 541 32.34 -43.14 55.53
C ILE A 541 33.34 -43.53 54.43
N LYS A 542 34.41 -44.23 54.82
CA LYS A 542 35.36 -44.84 53.90
C LYS A 542 34.91 -46.26 53.61
N GLY A 543 34.54 -46.54 52.37
CA GLY A 543 34.11 -47.87 51.96
C GLY A 543 35.25 -48.89 52.03
N ASN A 544 34.90 -50.11 52.42
CA ASN A 544 35.81 -51.23 52.62
C ASN A 544 35.20 -52.55 52.07
N GLY A 545 34.49 -52.48 50.95
CA GLY A 545 33.86 -53.63 50.29
C GLY A 545 32.44 -53.90 50.77
N SER A 546 32.13 -55.18 51.01
CA SER A 546 30.80 -55.65 51.40
C SER A 546 30.82 -56.40 52.73
N TYR A 547 29.72 -56.31 53.47
CA TYR A 547 29.42 -57.14 54.63
C TYR A 547 28.26 -58.07 54.29
N SER A 548 28.40 -59.35 54.63
CA SER A 548 27.35 -60.36 54.47
C SER A 548 26.84 -60.79 55.84
N TYR A 549 25.52 -60.85 56.01
CA TYR A 549 24.90 -61.35 57.23
C TYR A 549 23.65 -62.16 56.92
N GLU A 550 23.32 -63.10 57.81
CA GLU A 550 22.10 -63.87 57.72
C GLU A 550 20.91 -63.08 58.24
N SER A 551 19.88 -62.97 57.41
CA SER A 551 18.60 -62.38 57.78
C SER A 551 17.49 -63.41 57.73
N LYS A 552 16.31 -63.09 58.26
CA LYS A 552 15.10 -63.92 58.09
C LYS A 552 14.67 -64.14 56.63
N TYR A 553 15.30 -63.45 55.68
CA TYR A 553 15.06 -63.56 54.25
C TYR A 553 16.28 -64.14 53.48
N GLY A 554 17.21 -64.79 54.18
CA GLY A 554 18.46 -65.32 53.64
C GLY A 554 19.66 -64.36 53.78
N THR A 555 20.80 -64.76 53.22
CA THR A 555 22.04 -63.98 53.21
C THR A 555 21.83 -62.64 52.53
N ARG A 556 22.08 -61.55 53.24
CA ARG A 556 22.06 -60.18 52.72
C ARG A 556 23.49 -59.68 52.58
N VAL A 557 23.79 -59.03 51.46
CA VAL A 557 25.08 -58.40 51.19
C VAL A 557 24.86 -56.89 51.10
N ILE A 558 25.54 -56.14 51.96
CA ILE A 558 25.41 -54.67 52.06
C ILE A 558 26.79 -53.99 52.00
N PRO A 559 26.88 -52.72 51.58
CA PRO A 559 28.13 -51.96 51.63
C PRO A 559 28.69 -51.91 53.06
N GLN A 560 30.01 -51.99 53.22
CA GLN A 560 30.67 -51.83 54.52
C GLN A 560 31.72 -50.73 54.51
N GLY A 561 31.91 -50.06 55.64
CA GLY A 561 32.96 -49.05 55.76
C GLY A 561 33.24 -48.55 57.17
N GLU A 562 34.26 -47.72 57.29
CA GLU A 562 34.66 -47.03 58.53
C GLU A 562 34.15 -45.58 58.51
N VAL A 563 33.40 -45.20 59.54
CA VAL A 563 32.93 -43.81 59.71
C VAL A 563 34.11 -42.94 60.14
N LEU A 564 34.39 -41.93 59.33
CA LEU A 564 35.45 -40.95 59.57
C LEU A 564 34.91 -39.69 60.25
N LEU A 565 33.71 -39.26 59.86
CA LEU A 565 33.04 -38.10 60.42
C LEU A 565 31.57 -38.43 60.68
N LEU A 566 31.06 -37.95 61.81
CA LEU A 566 29.67 -38.13 62.22
C LEU A 566 29.15 -36.80 62.78
N ARG A 567 27.96 -36.38 62.37
CA ARG A 567 27.27 -35.22 62.95
C ARG A 567 25.78 -35.45 63.09
N GLU A 568 25.16 -34.63 63.93
CA GLU A 568 23.71 -34.57 64.05
C GLU A 568 23.07 -34.17 62.72
N PHE A 569 22.02 -34.91 62.35
CA PHE A 569 21.13 -34.53 61.26
C PHE A 569 20.00 -33.69 61.85
N ASN A 570 20.17 -32.36 61.83
CA ASN A 570 19.12 -31.44 62.21
C ASN A 570 18.23 -31.18 61.00
N ILE A 571 16.96 -31.60 61.09
CA ILE A 571 15.91 -31.21 60.14
C ILE A 571 15.53 -29.77 60.51
N PHE A 572 15.94 -28.81 59.70
CA PHE A 572 15.38 -27.47 59.70
C PHE A 572 14.52 -27.29 58.46
#